data_AF-A0A3C1KXS5-F1
#
_entry.id   AF-A0A3C1KXS5-F1
#
_cell.length_a   1.000
_cell.length_b   1.000
_cell.length_c   1.000
_cell.angle_alpha   90.00
_cell.angle_beta   90.00
_cell.angle_gamma   90.00
#
_symmetry.space_group_name_H-M   'P 1'
#
loop_
_entity.id
_entity.type
_entity.pdbx_description
1 polymer ?
#
loop_
_entity_poly.entity_id
_entity_poly.type
_entity_poly.pdbx_seq_one_letter_code
_entity_poly.pdbx_strand_id
1 'polypeptide(L)'
;MLANYTTHAGLLFAFALVSWGCADSSPSSGGDSQGLTCGPNATLHQGAGQGVEPHCDCNKGYALYDNECISKDSPKLNQDTSSGGATADAGSDAGSQGNETKLSLPASCWTASTAECDPRAGQGCDLVNGDTCDIANGQNGQVKLQCFPGPNKQTLNRTCDASTGPFCAVGLTCTEAGVCKRFCCDNGECASQETCKPFSAQFGTLGFCDDGKSVEKKCVQAWGPCQTGSDCCSKQCHSGHCH
;
A
#
# COMPACT_ATOMS: atom_id res chain seq x y z
N MET A 1 3.90 51.13 19.04
CA MET A 1 3.26 49.94 18.43
C MET A 1 2.56 49.19 19.56
N LEU A 2 1.23 49.11 19.50
CA LEU A 2 0.37 48.62 20.58
C LEU A 2 0.36 47.09 20.61
N ALA A 3 0.60 46.53 21.79
CA ALA A 3 0.53 45.10 22.07
C ALA A 3 -0.93 44.67 22.27
N ASN A 4 -1.37 43.66 21.52
CA ASN A 4 -2.67 43.01 21.70
C ASN A 4 -2.47 41.70 22.48
N TYR A 5 -3.03 41.64 23.69
CA TYR A 5 -3.12 40.43 24.50
C TYR A 5 -4.47 39.77 24.26
N THR A 6 -4.48 38.58 23.67
CA THR A 6 -5.71 37.77 23.52
C THR A 6 -5.69 36.67 24.57
N THR A 7 -6.56 36.79 25.56
CA THR A 7 -6.89 35.78 26.56
C THR A 7 -7.71 34.66 25.91
N HIS A 8 -7.38 33.39 26.17
CA HIS A 8 -8.22 32.25 25.82
C HIS A 8 -8.71 31.58 27.11
N ALA A 9 -10.04 31.54 27.23
CA ALA A 9 -10.78 30.93 28.32
C ALA A 9 -10.69 29.40 28.21
N GLY A 10 -10.25 28.76 29.29
CA GLY A 10 -10.23 27.31 29.43
C GLY A 10 -11.64 26.75 29.58
N LEU A 11 -12.01 25.83 28.70
CA LEU A 11 -13.25 25.06 28.76
C LEU A 11 -12.92 23.65 29.29
N LEU A 12 -13.28 23.40 30.55
CA LEU A 12 -13.17 22.09 31.21
C LEU A 12 -14.33 21.20 30.76
N PHE A 13 -14.05 20.14 30.00
CA PHE A 13 -15.02 19.07 29.72
C PHE A 13 -14.74 17.87 30.64
N ALA A 14 -15.70 17.56 31.50
CA ALA A 14 -15.72 16.35 32.31
C ALA A 14 -16.39 15.21 31.52
N PHE A 15 -15.66 14.13 31.28
CA PHE A 15 -16.21 12.90 30.67
C PHE A 15 -16.53 11.88 31.76
N ALA A 16 -17.79 11.47 31.82
CA ALA A 16 -18.28 10.37 32.65
C ALA A 16 -18.02 9.03 31.95
N LEU A 17 -17.35 8.11 32.64
CA LEU A 17 -17.12 6.73 32.20
C LEU A 17 -18.35 5.87 32.57
N VAL A 18 -19.00 5.29 31.57
CA VAL A 18 -20.03 4.26 31.73
C VAL A 18 -19.45 2.95 31.21
N SER A 19 -19.15 2.02 32.11
CA SER A 19 -18.66 0.67 31.80
C SER A 19 -19.84 -0.29 31.64
N TRP A 20 -20.02 -0.86 30.44
CA TRP A 20 -20.87 -2.03 30.20
C TRP A 20 -19.98 -3.24 29.98
N GLY A 21 -20.18 -4.27 30.82
CA GLY A 21 -19.55 -5.57 30.67
C GLY A 21 -20.34 -6.45 29.71
N CYS A 22 -19.63 -7.22 28.90
CA CYS A 22 -20.18 -8.39 28.21
C CYS A 22 -19.44 -9.63 28.70
N ALA A 23 -20.20 -10.51 29.35
CA ALA A 23 -19.85 -11.91 29.49
C ALA A 23 -20.35 -12.63 28.23
N ASP A 24 -19.51 -13.44 27.59
CA ASP A 24 -20.00 -14.40 26.61
C ASP A 24 -19.34 -15.76 26.81
N SER A 25 -20.20 -16.76 26.80
CA SER A 25 -19.93 -18.17 27.05
C SER A 25 -19.67 -18.83 25.71
N SER A 26 -18.54 -19.50 25.53
CA SER A 26 -18.25 -20.25 24.30
C SER A 26 -18.72 -21.70 24.43
N PRO A 27 -19.74 -22.15 23.68
CA PRO A 27 -19.99 -23.57 23.50
C PRO A 27 -19.08 -24.15 22.41
N SER A 28 -18.61 -25.35 22.75
CA SER A 28 -17.92 -26.38 21.99
C SER A 28 -18.21 -26.50 20.48
N SER A 29 -17.11 -26.68 19.75
CA SER A 29 -16.93 -27.15 18.39
C SER A 29 -17.92 -28.23 17.91
N GLY A 30 -18.96 -27.82 17.19
CA GLY A 30 -19.55 -28.61 16.11
C GLY A 30 -18.83 -28.25 14.82
N GLY A 31 -18.14 -29.22 14.21
CA GLY A 31 -17.47 -29.03 12.93
C GLY A 31 -18.51 -28.85 11.82
N ASP A 32 -18.99 -27.62 11.65
CA ASP A 32 -19.72 -27.23 10.47
C ASP A 32 -18.78 -27.40 9.29
N SER A 33 -19.14 -28.30 8.38
CA SER A 33 -18.58 -28.44 7.06
C SER A 33 -18.82 -27.14 6.29
N GLN A 34 -18.05 -26.08 6.61
CA GLN A 34 -18.06 -24.85 5.83
C GLN A 34 -17.72 -25.25 4.41
N GLY A 35 -18.72 -25.17 3.52
CA GLY A 35 -18.57 -25.58 2.14
C GLY A 35 -17.36 -24.86 1.55
N LEU A 36 -16.32 -25.62 1.21
CA LEU A 36 -15.13 -25.08 0.57
C LEU A 36 -15.58 -24.36 -0.69
N THR A 37 -15.54 -23.03 -0.66
CA THR A 37 -15.97 -22.20 -1.77
C THR A 37 -14.73 -21.84 -2.56
N CYS A 38 -14.58 -22.39 -3.76
CA CYS A 38 -13.44 -22.08 -4.60
C CYS A 38 -13.51 -20.65 -5.14
N GLY A 39 -12.35 -20.00 -5.23
CA GLY A 39 -12.24 -18.68 -5.85
C GLY A 39 -12.59 -18.69 -7.35
N PRO A 40 -12.65 -17.50 -7.99
CA PRO A 40 -12.86 -17.41 -9.42
C PRO A 40 -11.80 -18.22 -10.18
N ASN A 41 -12.20 -18.86 -11.28
CA ASN A 41 -11.34 -19.70 -12.11
C ASN A 41 -10.78 -20.95 -11.43
N ALA A 42 -11.43 -21.43 -10.38
CA ALA A 42 -11.18 -22.74 -9.79
C ALA A 42 -12.45 -23.60 -9.82
N THR A 43 -12.28 -24.91 -9.90
CA THR A 43 -13.35 -25.91 -9.82
C THR A 43 -13.20 -26.69 -8.52
N LEU A 44 -14.30 -26.82 -7.76
CA LEU A 44 -14.35 -27.65 -6.57
C LEU A 44 -14.41 -29.12 -6.97
N HIS A 45 -13.39 -29.88 -6.61
CA HIS A 45 -13.40 -31.33 -6.71
C HIS A 45 -13.85 -31.91 -5.38
N GLN A 46 -15.12 -32.32 -5.30
CA GLN A 46 -15.60 -33.14 -4.20
C GLN A 46 -15.05 -34.55 -4.40
N GLY A 47 -14.12 -34.95 -3.55
CA GLY A 47 -13.51 -36.27 -3.61
C GLY A 47 -14.58 -37.38 -3.52
N ALA A 48 -14.76 -38.13 -4.60
CA ALA A 48 -15.63 -39.29 -4.62
C ALA A 48 -14.87 -40.51 -4.04
N GLY A 49 -14.65 -40.53 -2.73
CA GLY A 49 -13.97 -41.63 -2.05
C GLY A 49 -13.80 -41.40 -0.55
N GLN A 50 -13.82 -42.47 0.24
CA GLN A 50 -13.48 -42.38 1.67
C GLN A 50 -12.02 -41.93 1.80
N GLY A 51 -11.80 -40.75 2.38
CA GLY A 51 -10.47 -40.20 2.66
C GLY A 51 -9.93 -39.19 1.65
N VAL A 52 -10.70 -38.76 0.65
CA VAL A 52 -10.29 -37.68 -0.26
C VAL A 52 -10.92 -36.37 0.21
N GLU A 53 -10.10 -35.44 0.67
CA GLU A 53 -10.55 -34.11 1.11
C GLU A 53 -10.96 -33.25 -0.11
N PRO A 54 -12.06 -32.46 -0.01
CA PRO A 54 -12.43 -31.53 -1.06
C PRO A 54 -11.32 -30.51 -1.28
N HIS A 55 -10.97 -30.25 -2.54
CA HIS A 55 -9.96 -29.27 -2.92
C HIS A 55 -10.40 -28.49 -4.15
N CYS A 56 -9.74 -27.35 -4.38
CA CYS A 56 -9.98 -26.47 -5.52
C CYS A 56 -8.84 -26.60 -6.52
N ASP A 57 -9.15 -26.97 -7.76
CA ASP A 57 -8.19 -26.99 -8.86
C ASP A 57 -8.40 -25.79 -9.77
N CYS A 58 -7.32 -25.15 -10.21
CA CYS A 58 -7.42 -24.06 -11.17
C CYS A 58 -7.93 -24.59 -12.53
N ASN A 59 -8.86 -23.83 -13.13
CA ASN A 59 -9.41 -24.12 -14.45
C ASN A 59 -8.28 -24.11 -15.50
N LYS A 60 -8.53 -24.80 -16.63
CA LYS A 60 -7.59 -24.81 -17.75
C LYS A 60 -7.24 -23.37 -18.19
N GLY A 61 -5.95 -23.06 -18.25
CA GLY A 61 -5.44 -21.72 -18.54
C GLY A 61 -5.02 -20.91 -17.31
N TYR A 62 -5.25 -21.43 -16.10
CA TYR A 62 -4.88 -20.78 -14.84
C TYR A 62 -3.85 -21.61 -14.06
N ALA A 63 -3.09 -20.95 -13.19
CA ALA A 63 -2.12 -21.56 -12.28
C ALA A 63 -2.30 -20.99 -10.87
N LEU A 64 -2.09 -21.82 -9.85
CA LEU A 64 -2.19 -21.40 -8.45
C LEU A 64 -0.95 -20.59 -8.08
N TYR A 65 -1.15 -19.34 -7.66
CA TYR A 65 -0.12 -18.45 -7.15
C TYR A 65 -0.66 -17.72 -5.93
N ASP A 66 0.03 -17.86 -4.79
CA ASP A 66 -0.38 -17.27 -3.50
C ASP A 66 -1.85 -17.57 -3.13
N ASN A 67 -2.26 -18.84 -3.29
CA ASN A 67 -3.62 -19.33 -3.07
C ASN A 67 -4.70 -18.75 -4.01
N GLU A 68 -4.33 -18.06 -5.09
CA GLU A 68 -5.25 -17.55 -6.11
C GLU A 68 -4.96 -18.18 -7.49
N CYS A 69 -6.01 -18.51 -8.25
CA CYS A 69 -5.86 -19.02 -9.62
C CYS A 69 -5.70 -17.85 -10.60
N ILE A 70 -4.46 -17.61 -11.04
CA ILE A 70 -4.10 -16.52 -11.94
C ILE A 70 -3.93 -17.07 -13.36
N SER A 71 -4.32 -16.30 -14.40
CA SER A 71 -4.13 -16.71 -15.80
C SER A 71 -2.65 -16.98 -16.07
N LYS A 72 -2.33 -18.08 -16.75
CA LYS A 72 -0.96 -18.46 -17.14
C LYS A 72 -0.32 -17.44 -18.09
N ASP A 73 -1.13 -16.68 -18.80
CA ASP A 73 -0.68 -15.60 -19.68
C ASP A 73 -0.44 -14.28 -18.92
N SER A 74 -0.68 -14.26 -17.60
CA SER A 74 -0.42 -13.07 -16.79
C SER A 74 1.10 -12.81 -16.71
N PRO A 75 1.54 -11.55 -16.89
CA PRO A 75 2.95 -11.16 -16.80
C PRO A 75 3.61 -11.56 -15.47
N LYS A 76 2.79 -11.73 -14.41
CA LYS A 76 3.23 -12.13 -13.07
C LYS A 76 3.84 -13.54 -13.01
N LEU A 77 3.51 -14.46 -13.94
CA LEU A 77 4.06 -15.82 -13.96
C LEU A 77 5.35 -15.97 -14.79
N ASN A 78 5.67 -14.98 -15.64
CA ASN A 78 6.77 -15.08 -16.60
C ASN A 78 8.15 -14.66 -16.04
N GLN A 79 8.27 -14.39 -14.73
CA GLN A 79 9.56 -13.97 -14.14
C GLN A 79 10.45 -15.13 -13.67
N ASP A 80 9.95 -16.36 -13.55
CA ASP A 80 10.75 -17.47 -12.99
C ASP A 80 10.72 -18.75 -13.85
N THR A 81 11.03 -18.67 -15.15
CA THR A 81 11.70 -19.78 -15.87
C THR A 81 12.09 -19.37 -17.30
N SER A 82 13.30 -18.85 -17.47
CA SER A 82 13.92 -18.69 -18.80
C SER A 82 14.96 -19.77 -19.02
N SER A 83 14.65 -20.73 -19.89
CA SER A 83 15.63 -21.60 -20.57
C SER A 83 15.06 -22.13 -21.88
N GLY A 84 15.26 -21.36 -22.96
CA GLY A 84 15.47 -21.89 -24.30
C GLY A 84 14.26 -21.92 -25.25
N GLY A 85 14.50 -21.43 -26.47
CA GLY A 85 13.73 -21.83 -27.65
C GLY A 85 13.18 -20.67 -28.47
N ALA A 86 14.00 -20.12 -29.37
CA ALA A 86 13.58 -19.15 -30.36
C ALA A 86 12.81 -19.82 -31.51
N THR A 87 11.68 -19.24 -31.90
CA THR A 87 11.20 -19.21 -33.30
C THR A 87 10.43 -17.91 -33.51
N ALA A 88 10.88 -17.12 -34.49
CA ALA A 88 10.22 -15.90 -34.92
C ALA A 88 8.91 -16.23 -35.64
N ASP A 89 7.82 -15.57 -35.26
CA ASP A 89 6.67 -15.41 -36.14
C ASP A 89 6.19 -13.96 -36.12
N ALA A 90 6.07 -13.39 -37.32
CA ALA A 90 5.74 -12.01 -37.58
C ALA A 90 4.20 -11.92 -37.70
N GLY A 91 3.53 -11.77 -36.56
CA GLY A 91 2.08 -11.59 -36.48
C GLY A 91 1.73 -10.16 -36.10
N SER A 92 1.25 -9.40 -37.09
CA SER A 92 0.64 -8.09 -36.92
C SER A 92 -0.66 -8.20 -36.12
N ASP A 93 -0.65 -7.91 -34.83
CA ASP A 93 -1.87 -7.80 -34.04
C ASP A 93 -2.21 -6.35 -33.70
N ALA A 94 -3.34 -5.94 -34.29
CA ALA A 94 -3.99 -4.67 -34.14
C ALA A 94 -4.38 -4.41 -32.69
N GLY A 95 -4.30 -3.13 -32.30
CA GLY A 95 -4.55 -2.64 -30.96
C GLY A 95 -5.83 -3.21 -30.35
N SER A 96 -5.63 -4.07 -29.35
CA SER A 96 -6.65 -4.34 -28.35
C SER A 96 -6.86 -3.02 -27.61
N GLN A 97 -7.89 -2.27 -28.02
CA GLN A 97 -8.44 -1.17 -27.23
C GLN A 97 -9.01 -1.80 -25.96
N GLY A 98 -8.10 -2.06 -25.02
CA GLY A 98 -8.43 -2.54 -23.69
C GLY A 98 -9.45 -1.59 -23.12
N ASN A 99 -10.60 -2.14 -22.78
CA ASN A 99 -11.58 -1.52 -21.92
C ASN A 99 -10.82 -1.19 -20.63
N GLU A 100 -10.26 0.03 -20.54
CA GLU A 100 -9.53 0.54 -19.40
C GLU A 100 -10.50 0.44 -18.23
N THR A 101 -10.41 -0.68 -17.53
CA THR A 101 -11.26 -0.98 -16.41
C THR A 101 -10.80 0.04 -15.39
N LYS A 102 -11.58 1.13 -15.30
CA LYS A 102 -11.29 2.29 -14.47
C LYS A 102 -10.76 1.77 -13.15
N LEU A 103 -9.47 1.98 -12.94
CA LEU A 103 -8.68 1.39 -11.87
C LEU A 103 -9.06 2.12 -10.59
N SER A 104 -10.25 1.79 -10.09
CA SER A 104 -10.87 2.41 -8.95
C SER A 104 -10.52 1.57 -7.75
N LEU A 105 -9.77 2.16 -6.83
CA LEU A 105 -9.75 1.71 -5.44
C LEU A 105 -11.21 1.55 -4.95
N PRO A 106 -11.46 0.62 -4.01
CA PRO A 106 -12.75 0.57 -3.32
C PRO A 106 -13.08 1.95 -2.75
N ALA A 107 -14.34 2.39 -2.86
CA ALA A 107 -14.75 3.70 -2.39
C ALA A 107 -14.54 3.89 -0.87
N SER A 108 -14.44 2.80 -0.11
CA SER A 108 -14.04 2.82 1.31
C SER A 108 -12.57 3.21 1.50
N CYS A 109 -11.69 2.75 0.60
CA CYS A 109 -10.27 3.03 0.66
C CYS A 109 -9.95 4.45 0.17
N TRP A 110 -10.50 4.85 -0.97
CA TRP A 110 -10.29 6.18 -1.53
C TRP A 110 -11.60 6.82 -1.95
N THR A 111 -11.95 7.91 -1.27
CA THR A 111 -13.18 8.66 -1.54
C THR A 111 -12.96 9.86 -2.44
N ALA A 112 -11.71 10.24 -2.71
CA ALA A 112 -11.42 11.37 -3.59
C ALA A 112 -11.81 11.00 -5.04
N SER A 113 -12.46 11.93 -5.74
CA SER A 113 -13.02 11.68 -7.08
C SER A 113 -11.97 11.45 -8.17
N THR A 114 -10.69 11.69 -7.87
CA THR A 114 -9.58 11.65 -8.82
C THR A 114 -8.51 10.67 -8.35
N ALA A 115 -8.55 9.45 -8.91
CA ALA A 115 -7.46 8.50 -8.86
C ALA A 115 -7.12 8.09 -10.30
N GLU A 116 -5.90 8.39 -10.73
CA GLU A 116 -5.38 7.98 -12.04
C GLU A 116 -4.82 6.55 -11.98
N CYS A 117 -4.53 6.04 -10.79
CA CYS A 117 -3.81 4.79 -10.56
C CYS A 117 -4.13 4.17 -9.17
N ASP A 118 -3.82 2.88 -8.99
CA ASP A 118 -3.84 2.19 -7.68
C ASP A 118 -2.43 2.21 -7.06
N PRO A 119 -2.22 2.89 -5.92
CA PRO A 119 -0.92 3.04 -5.28
C PRO A 119 -0.37 1.76 -4.67
N ARG A 120 -1.21 0.76 -4.37
CA ARG A 120 -0.79 -0.48 -3.69
C ARG A 120 0.02 -1.40 -4.61
N ALA A 121 -0.28 -1.40 -5.90
CA ALA A 121 0.46 -2.20 -6.87
C ALA A 121 0.89 -1.40 -8.11
N GLY A 122 0.71 -0.08 -8.11
CA GLY A 122 1.15 0.83 -9.17
C GLY A 122 0.37 0.65 -10.47
N GLN A 123 -0.79 -0.01 -10.45
CA GLN A 123 -1.57 -0.21 -11.65
C GLN A 123 -2.07 1.13 -12.19
N GLY A 124 -2.00 1.29 -13.51
CA GLY A 124 -2.27 2.57 -14.20
C GLY A 124 -1.01 3.37 -14.51
N CYS A 125 0.16 3.00 -13.94
CA CYS A 125 1.45 3.63 -14.24
C CYS A 125 2.35 2.75 -15.11
N ASP A 126 3.36 3.36 -15.74
CA ASP A 126 4.37 2.66 -16.54
C ASP A 126 5.44 2.00 -15.64
N LEU A 127 5.08 0.84 -15.08
CA LEU A 127 5.96 0.10 -14.17
C LEU A 127 7.23 -0.43 -14.86
N VAL A 128 7.24 -0.53 -16.19
CA VAL A 128 8.42 -0.99 -16.96
C VAL A 128 9.52 0.08 -16.89
N ASN A 129 9.13 1.35 -16.93
CA ASN A 129 10.04 2.48 -16.76
C ASN A 129 10.26 2.87 -15.27
N GLY A 130 9.62 2.15 -14.36
CA GLY A 130 9.78 2.34 -12.91
C GLY A 130 8.95 3.48 -12.34
N ASP A 131 7.86 3.87 -13.03
CA ASP A 131 6.88 4.80 -12.51
C ASP A 131 6.16 4.22 -11.29
N THR A 132 5.67 5.10 -10.42
CA THR A 132 4.91 4.69 -9.23
C THR A 132 3.68 5.55 -9.06
N CYS A 133 2.60 4.96 -8.56
CA CYS A 133 1.42 5.69 -8.16
C CYS A 133 1.57 6.17 -6.71
N ASP A 134 1.54 7.47 -6.47
CA ASP A 134 1.64 8.05 -5.12
C ASP A 134 0.68 9.25 -4.99
N ILE A 135 0.57 9.78 -3.78
CA ILE A 135 -0.29 10.91 -3.44
C ILE A 135 0.37 12.21 -3.92
N ALA A 136 -0.38 12.98 -4.70
CA ALA A 136 0.01 14.30 -5.18
C ALA A 136 -0.98 15.38 -4.74
N ASN A 137 -0.44 16.57 -4.48
CA ASN A 137 -1.24 17.77 -4.33
C ASN A 137 -1.45 18.39 -5.70
N GLY A 138 -2.68 18.32 -6.20
CA GLY A 138 -3.15 19.03 -7.39
C GLY A 138 -3.30 20.53 -7.17
N GLN A 139 -3.72 21.22 -8.23
CA GLN A 139 -4.04 22.64 -8.15
C GLN A 139 -5.15 22.88 -7.12
N ASN A 140 -5.04 23.97 -6.35
CA ASN A 140 -5.97 24.34 -5.27
C ASN A 140 -5.98 23.38 -4.06
N GLY A 141 -4.92 22.58 -3.88
CA GLY A 141 -4.80 21.67 -2.72
C GLY A 141 -5.67 20.42 -2.81
N GLN A 142 -6.18 20.09 -4.00
CA GLN A 142 -6.89 18.83 -4.21
C GLN A 142 -5.90 17.67 -4.13
N VAL A 143 -6.15 16.71 -3.24
CA VAL A 143 -5.33 15.50 -3.16
C VAL A 143 -5.79 14.51 -4.24
N LYS A 144 -4.86 14.01 -5.04
CA LYS A 144 -5.11 13.02 -6.07
C LYS A 144 -4.05 11.92 -6.05
N LEU A 145 -4.38 10.76 -6.60
CA LEU A 145 -3.40 9.71 -6.89
C LEU A 145 -2.94 9.88 -8.33
N GLN A 146 -1.63 10.03 -8.54
CA GLN A 146 -1.04 10.20 -9.87
C GLN A 146 0.20 9.33 -10.04
N CYS A 147 0.54 9.05 -11.29
CA CYS A 147 1.79 8.41 -11.64
C CYS A 147 2.96 9.42 -11.57
N PHE A 148 3.98 9.07 -10.81
CA PHE A 148 5.25 9.79 -10.74
C PHE A 148 6.29 9.08 -11.61
N PRO A 149 6.98 9.81 -12.51
CA PRO A 149 7.99 9.23 -13.38
C PRO A 149 9.10 8.52 -12.60
N GLY A 150 9.53 7.36 -13.11
CA GLY A 150 10.65 6.61 -12.57
C GLY A 150 12.04 7.24 -12.86
N PRO A 151 13.11 6.62 -12.32
CA PRO A 151 13.09 5.34 -11.60
C PRO A 151 12.92 5.52 -10.08
N ASN A 152 11.88 4.91 -9.52
CA ASN A 152 11.60 4.95 -8.09
C ASN A 152 12.05 3.63 -7.44
N LYS A 153 13.17 3.66 -6.71
CA LYS A 153 13.90 2.45 -6.27
C LYS A 153 14.01 2.29 -4.75
N GLN A 154 13.53 3.23 -3.94
CA GLN A 154 13.67 3.10 -2.49
C GLN A 154 12.77 1.99 -1.96
N THR A 155 13.37 1.05 -1.23
CA THR A 155 12.68 -0.11 -0.68
C THR A 155 12.04 0.19 0.67
N LEU A 156 11.24 -0.74 1.18
CA LEU A 156 10.55 -0.61 2.48
C LEU A 156 11.52 -0.20 3.59
N ASN A 157 11.11 0.77 4.41
CA ASN A 157 11.87 1.34 5.52
C ASN A 157 13.19 2.04 5.13
N ARG A 158 13.38 2.40 3.84
CA ARG A 158 14.48 3.27 3.40
C ARG A 158 14.07 4.74 3.43
N THR A 159 15.08 5.61 3.54
CA THR A 159 14.90 7.05 3.54
C THR A 159 14.44 7.54 2.16
N CYS A 160 13.52 8.49 2.14
CA CYS A 160 12.95 9.09 0.94
C CYS A 160 12.68 10.57 1.15
N ASP A 161 12.45 11.29 0.06
CA ASP A 161 11.94 12.66 0.07
C ASP A 161 10.81 12.76 -0.97
N ALA A 162 9.60 13.09 -0.52
CA ALA A 162 8.43 13.19 -1.38
C ALA A 162 8.49 14.37 -2.38
N SER A 163 9.37 15.35 -2.14
CA SER A 163 9.52 16.55 -2.96
C SER A 163 10.67 16.44 -3.96
N THR A 164 11.84 16.00 -3.50
CA THR A 164 13.07 16.00 -4.32
C THR A 164 13.59 14.61 -4.66
N GLY A 165 12.99 13.56 -4.08
CA GLY A 165 13.53 12.22 -4.12
C GLY A 165 14.73 12.02 -3.19
N PRO A 166 15.17 10.78 -2.97
CA PRO A 166 14.78 9.60 -3.74
C PRO A 166 13.37 9.11 -3.39
N PHE A 167 12.63 8.64 -4.41
CA PHE A 167 11.24 8.21 -4.27
C PHE A 167 11.13 6.70 -3.98
N CYS A 168 10.01 6.33 -3.35
CA CYS A 168 9.69 4.96 -2.95
C CYS A 168 9.28 4.09 -4.13
N ALA A 169 9.65 2.82 -4.09
CA ALA A 169 9.28 1.83 -5.11
C ALA A 169 7.75 1.57 -5.11
N VAL A 170 7.28 0.86 -6.13
CA VAL A 170 5.87 0.48 -6.30
C VAL A 170 5.28 -0.14 -5.02
N GLY A 171 4.06 0.26 -4.65
CA GLY A 171 3.37 -0.22 -3.45
C GLY A 171 3.83 0.46 -2.16
N LEU A 172 4.73 1.44 -2.25
CA LEU A 172 5.26 2.19 -1.12
C LEU A 172 5.02 3.70 -1.29
N THR A 173 4.91 4.40 -0.18
CA THR A 173 4.75 5.86 -0.09
C THR A 173 5.82 6.47 0.81
N CYS A 174 6.22 7.70 0.51
CA CYS A 174 7.12 8.44 1.38
C CYS A 174 6.35 9.14 2.50
N THR A 175 6.47 8.64 3.73
CA THR A 175 5.81 9.24 4.90
C THR A 175 6.43 10.58 5.29
N GLU A 176 5.76 11.36 6.13
CA GLU A 176 6.29 12.61 6.71
C GLU A 176 7.61 12.42 7.46
N ALA A 177 7.86 11.21 7.98
CA ALA A 177 9.12 10.84 8.61
C ALA A 177 10.28 10.69 7.60
N GLY A 178 10.02 10.82 6.31
CA GLY A 178 11.00 10.62 5.23
C GLY A 178 11.38 9.16 5.06
N VAL A 179 10.43 8.24 5.27
CA VAL A 179 10.67 6.79 5.19
C VAL A 179 9.60 6.13 4.32
N CYS A 180 10.02 5.22 3.44
CA CYS A 180 9.13 4.44 2.60
C CYS A 180 8.34 3.41 3.41
N LYS A 181 7.00 3.52 3.37
CA LYS A 181 6.07 2.59 4.01
C LYS A 181 5.11 2.00 3.00
N ARG A 182 4.58 0.80 3.27
CA ARG A 182 3.62 0.13 2.39
C ARG A 182 2.26 0.82 2.44
N PHE A 183 1.62 1.01 1.29
CA PHE A 183 0.22 1.46 1.25
C PHE A 183 -0.74 0.42 1.82
N CYS A 184 -1.83 0.86 2.44
CA CYS A 184 -2.88 -0.02 2.94
C CYS A 184 -4.26 0.65 2.88
N CYS A 185 -5.30 -0.15 2.77
CA CYS A 185 -6.70 0.27 2.94
C CYS A 185 -7.26 -0.11 4.32
N ASP A 186 -6.72 -1.16 4.96
CA ASP A 186 -7.10 -1.60 6.30
C ASP A 186 -5.93 -2.35 6.98
N ASN A 187 -6.11 -2.74 8.24
CA ASN A 187 -5.07 -3.41 9.03
C ASN A 187 -4.71 -4.82 8.51
N GLY A 188 -5.61 -5.47 7.77
CA GLY A 188 -5.38 -6.80 7.20
C GLY A 188 -4.38 -6.80 6.05
N GLU A 189 -4.17 -5.64 5.41
CA GLU A 189 -3.14 -5.46 4.38
C GLU A 189 -1.73 -5.22 4.95
N CYS A 190 -1.63 -5.02 6.27
CA CYS A 190 -0.37 -4.76 6.97
C CYS A 190 0.22 -6.03 7.61
N ALA A 191 1.51 -5.99 7.96
CA ALA A 191 2.11 -7.06 8.74
C ALA A 191 1.45 -7.15 10.13
N SER A 192 1.55 -8.31 10.80
CA SER A 192 0.82 -8.59 12.06
C SER A 192 1.12 -7.66 13.24
N GLN A 193 2.20 -6.88 13.16
CA GLN A 193 2.59 -5.88 14.18
C GLN A 193 2.40 -4.44 13.71
N GLU A 194 1.82 -4.25 12.54
CA GLU A 194 1.59 -2.95 11.92
C GLU A 194 0.10 -2.63 11.92
N THR A 195 -0.20 -1.34 11.87
CA THR A 195 -1.54 -0.81 11.73
C THR A 195 -1.60 0.09 10.51
N CYS A 196 -2.73 0.08 9.82
CA CYS A 196 -2.95 0.96 8.71
C CYS A 196 -3.30 2.36 9.23
N LYS A 197 -2.36 3.29 9.07
CA LYS A 197 -2.56 4.69 9.44
C LYS A 197 -3.06 5.48 8.24
N PRO A 198 -4.33 5.93 8.23
CA PRO A 198 -4.86 6.68 7.11
C PRO A 198 -4.11 8.00 6.95
N PHE A 199 -3.83 8.42 5.71
CA PHE A 199 -3.20 9.72 5.46
C PHE A 199 -4.08 10.89 5.92
N SER A 200 -5.38 10.75 5.67
CA SER A 200 -6.40 11.70 6.13
C SER A 200 -7.75 11.00 6.14
N ALA A 201 -8.49 11.15 7.24
CA ALA A 201 -9.85 10.64 7.34
C ALA A 201 -10.81 11.26 6.30
N GLN A 202 -10.42 12.38 5.66
CA GLN A 202 -11.22 13.03 4.62
C GLN A 202 -11.22 12.26 3.30
N PHE A 203 -10.19 11.47 3.01
CA PHE A 203 -10.00 10.80 1.71
C PHE A 203 -10.26 9.30 1.75
N GLY A 204 -10.82 8.78 2.85
CA GLY A 204 -11.10 7.36 3.06
C GLY A 204 -10.11 6.71 4.02
N THR A 205 -9.93 5.39 3.89
CA THR A 205 -9.03 4.60 4.74
C THR A 205 -7.65 4.38 4.15
N LEU A 206 -7.37 4.87 2.93
CA LEU A 206 -6.05 4.78 2.32
C LEU A 206 -5.01 5.41 3.25
N GLY A 207 -3.97 4.63 3.53
CA GLY A 207 -2.96 4.94 4.50
C GLY A 207 -1.65 4.23 4.21
N PHE A 208 -0.84 4.13 5.25
CA PHE A 208 0.40 3.37 5.24
C PHE A 208 0.52 2.47 6.47
N CYS A 209 1.20 1.33 6.31
CA CYS A 209 1.47 0.41 7.41
C CYS A 209 2.55 0.97 8.33
N ASP A 210 2.22 1.07 9.62
CA ASP A 210 3.11 1.57 10.67
C ASP A 210 3.02 0.69 11.91
N ASP A 211 4.17 0.26 12.43
CA ASP A 211 4.29 -0.53 13.67
C ASP A 211 4.21 0.35 14.93
N GLY A 212 4.06 1.67 14.74
CA GLY A 212 3.99 2.64 15.82
C GLY A 212 5.34 2.85 16.52
N LYS A 213 6.39 2.11 16.10
CA LYS A 213 7.75 2.40 16.51
C LYS A 213 8.20 3.52 15.61
N SER A 214 8.09 4.75 16.12
CA SER A 214 8.74 5.89 15.48
C SER A 214 10.16 5.46 15.17
N VAL A 215 10.49 5.35 13.87
CA VAL A 215 11.86 5.10 13.45
C VAL A 215 12.60 6.29 14.00
N GLU A 216 13.34 6.10 15.09
CA GLU A 216 14.14 7.16 15.68
C GLU A 216 14.97 7.68 14.53
N LYS A 217 14.71 8.94 14.13
CA LYS A 217 15.35 9.55 12.97
C LYS A 217 16.83 9.48 13.26
N LYS A 218 17.51 8.49 12.66
CA LYS A 218 18.94 8.31 12.88
C LYS A 218 19.57 9.59 12.37
N CYS A 219 20.14 10.31 13.30
CA CYS A 219 20.74 11.57 13.00
C CYS A 219 21.86 11.35 11.95
N VAL A 220 21.99 12.30 11.06
CA VAL A 220 22.97 12.33 10.00
C VAL A 220 24.31 12.77 10.61
N GLN A 221 25.38 12.05 10.26
CA GLN A 221 26.74 12.35 10.69
C GLN A 221 27.22 13.67 10.07
N ALA A 222 28.34 14.22 10.57
CA ALA A 222 28.94 15.43 10.01
C ALA A 222 29.15 15.30 8.49
N TRP A 223 28.91 16.41 7.78
CA TRP A 223 28.89 16.60 6.32
C TRP A 223 27.77 15.90 5.56
N GLY A 224 26.92 15.11 6.23
CA GLY A 224 25.74 14.57 5.56
C GLY A 224 24.64 15.63 5.39
N PRO A 225 23.70 15.41 4.44
CA PRO A 225 22.68 16.39 4.11
C PRO A 225 21.70 16.61 5.27
N CYS A 226 21.20 17.84 5.41
CA CYS A 226 20.20 18.19 6.41
C CYS A 226 19.31 19.34 5.94
N GLN A 227 18.11 19.40 6.51
CA GLN A 227 17.20 20.54 6.37
C GLN A 227 17.15 21.35 7.66
N THR A 228 17.27 20.68 8.81
CA THR A 228 17.18 21.26 10.15
C THR A 228 18.29 20.72 11.05
N GLY A 229 18.60 21.44 12.13
CA GLY A 229 19.58 20.95 13.12
C GLY A 229 19.19 19.58 13.70
N SER A 230 17.90 19.29 13.88
CA SER A 230 17.43 17.99 14.38
C SER A 230 17.81 16.80 13.51
N ASP A 231 18.08 17.03 12.23
CA ASP A 231 18.53 15.99 11.31
C ASP A 231 19.95 15.55 11.63
N CYS A 232 20.77 16.42 12.24
CA CYS A 232 22.19 16.20 12.49
C CYS A 232 22.46 15.62 13.88
N CYS A 233 23.44 14.72 13.98
CA CYS A 233 23.83 14.17 15.29
C CYS A 233 24.40 15.24 16.21
N SER A 234 25.08 16.23 15.62
CA SER A 234 25.60 17.41 16.30
C SER A 234 24.56 18.48 16.63
N LYS A 235 23.33 18.33 16.14
CA LYS A 235 22.28 19.34 16.15
C LYS A 235 22.57 20.61 15.34
N GLN A 236 23.61 20.60 14.49
CA GLN A 236 24.01 21.74 13.67
C GLN A 236 23.84 21.43 12.19
N CYS A 237 22.86 22.07 11.56
CA CYS A 237 22.67 22.06 10.12
C CYS A 237 23.00 23.44 9.57
N HIS A 238 23.99 23.54 8.69
CA HIS A 238 24.41 24.80 8.08
C HIS A 238 24.66 24.57 6.60
N SER A 239 24.11 25.45 5.75
CA SER A 239 24.24 25.36 4.29
C SER A 239 23.87 23.97 3.73
N GLY A 240 22.82 23.35 4.30
CA GLY A 240 22.28 22.06 3.85
C GLY A 240 23.08 20.83 4.28
N HIS A 241 24.07 20.96 5.17
CA HIS A 241 24.83 19.83 5.69
C HIS A 241 25.11 19.92 7.20
N CYS A 242 25.32 18.77 7.82
CA CYS A 242 25.60 18.64 9.24
C CYS A 242 27.05 19.06 9.55
N HIS A 243 27.28 19.70 10.69
CA HIS A 243 28.61 20.07 11.19
C HIS A 243 28.96 19.37 12.49
#